data_AF-A0A965PKP5-F1
#
_entry.id   AF-A0A965PKP5-F1
#
_cell.length_a   1.000
_cell.length_b   1.000
_cell.length_c   1.000
_cell.angle_alpha   90.00
_cell.angle_beta   90.00
_cell.angle_gamma   90.00
#
_symmetry.space_group_name_H-M   'P 1'
#
loop_
_entity.id
_entity.type
_entity.pdbx_description
1 polymer ?
#
loop_
_entity_poly.entity_id
_entity_poly.type
_entity_poly.pdbx_seq_one_letter_code
_entity_poly.pdbx_strand_id
1 'polypeptide(L)'
;MKRPHATLGPDINFPGLMVCEENCRDEKDPYRLPARQTERINLRFPRPDVSVAAIQNNLVLNDQQTIILSTEGNTNLIENDGNLDGIAISP
;
A
#
# COMPACT_ATOMS: atom_id res chain seq x y z
N MET A 1 9.56 -8.12 -36.34
CA MET A 1 10.00 -7.12 -37.35
C MET A 1 9.36 -5.79 -37.01
N LYS A 2 10.07 -4.65 -37.06
CA LYS A 2 9.47 -3.33 -36.76
C LYS A 2 8.69 -2.83 -37.99
N ARG A 3 7.54 -2.19 -37.78
CA ARG A 3 6.68 -1.66 -38.85
C ARG A 3 6.39 -0.15 -38.64
N PRO A 4 6.18 0.62 -39.72
CA PRO A 4 5.76 2.02 -39.62
C PRO A 4 4.41 2.15 -38.90
N HIS A 5 4.23 3.22 -38.11
CA HIS A 5 2.98 3.44 -37.37
C HIS A 5 1.74 3.59 -38.28
N ALA A 6 1.92 4.20 -39.46
CA ALA A 6 0.84 4.45 -40.41
C ALA A 6 0.20 3.18 -41.01
N THR A 7 0.90 2.04 -40.94
CA THR A 7 0.41 0.74 -41.45
C THR A 7 -0.10 -0.16 -40.33
N LEU A 8 -0.14 0.33 -39.09
CA LEU A 8 -0.70 -0.41 -37.97
C LEU A 8 -2.21 -0.18 -37.95
N GLY A 9 -2.95 -1.18 -37.49
CA GLY A 9 -4.37 -1.01 -37.23
C GLY A 9 -4.77 -1.61 -35.88
N PRO A 10 -6.00 -1.32 -35.43
CA PRO A 10 -6.47 -1.73 -34.13
C PRO A 10 -6.62 -3.26 -34.05
N ASP A 11 -6.27 -3.82 -32.90
CA ASP A 11 -6.62 -5.19 -32.56
C ASP A 11 -8.13 -5.34 -32.35
N ILE A 12 -8.70 -6.49 -32.74
CA ILE A 12 -10.15 -6.72 -32.74
C ILE A 12 -10.70 -6.89 -31.31
N ASN A 13 -9.88 -7.41 -30.40
CA ASN A 13 -10.23 -7.56 -29.00
C ASN A 13 -9.93 -6.24 -28.26
N PHE A 14 -8.81 -5.58 -28.56
CA PHE A 14 -8.39 -4.34 -27.91
C PHE A 14 -8.22 -3.21 -28.93
N PRO A 15 -9.28 -2.43 -29.23
CA PRO A 15 -9.20 -1.37 -30.25
C PRO A 15 -8.16 -0.27 -29.98
N GLY A 16 -7.71 -0.13 -28.73
CA GLY A 16 -6.64 0.81 -28.33
C GLY A 16 -5.22 0.28 -28.54
N LEU A 17 -5.04 -0.98 -28.94
CA LEU A 17 -3.75 -1.60 -29.22
C LEU A 17 -3.52 -1.65 -30.74
N MET A 18 -2.47 -0.99 -31.20
CA MET A 18 -2.09 -0.93 -32.63
C MET A 18 -1.17 -2.11 -32.97
N VAL A 19 -1.62 -2.98 -33.88
CA VAL A 19 -0.91 -4.20 -34.31
C VAL A 19 -0.67 -4.21 -35.82
N CYS A 20 0.29 -5.03 -36.28
CA CYS A 20 0.53 -5.18 -37.72
C CYS A 20 -0.64 -5.88 -38.42
N GLU A 21 -0.92 -5.48 -39.66
CA GLU A 21 -2.01 -6.05 -40.45
C GLU A 21 -1.72 -7.46 -40.99
N GLU A 22 -0.44 -7.78 -41.19
CA GLU A 22 0.02 -9.02 -41.79
C GLU A 22 0.15 -10.13 -40.73
N ASN A 23 -0.96 -10.83 -40.44
CA ASN A 23 -1.00 -12.01 -39.56
C ASN A 23 -0.54 -11.77 -38.10
N CYS A 24 -0.54 -10.52 -37.64
CA CYS A 24 -0.31 -10.17 -36.24
C CYS A 24 -1.59 -9.79 -35.48
N ARG A 25 -2.71 -9.66 -36.20
CA ARG A 25 -4.02 -9.44 -35.59
C ARG A 25 -4.51 -10.76 -35.03
N ASP A 26 -4.88 -10.77 -33.77
CA ASP A 26 -5.44 -11.94 -33.14
C ASP A 26 -6.84 -12.23 -33.71
N GLU A 27 -7.23 -13.49 -33.67
CA GLU A 27 -8.62 -13.87 -33.94
C GLU A 27 -9.53 -13.30 -32.85
N LYS A 28 -10.77 -12.98 -33.22
CA LYS A 28 -11.74 -12.46 -32.27
C LYS A 28 -12.07 -13.54 -31.25
N ASP A 29 -11.78 -13.28 -29.98
CA ASP A 29 -12.10 -14.19 -28.89
C ASP A 29 -13.60 -14.07 -28.56
N PRO A 30 -14.41 -15.12 -28.82
CA PRO A 30 -15.85 -15.07 -28.55
C PRO A 30 -16.18 -15.18 -27.05
N TYR A 31 -15.23 -15.62 -26.22
CA TYR A 31 -15.41 -15.83 -24.78
C TYR A 31 -14.75 -14.75 -23.92
N ARG A 32 -14.23 -13.70 -24.55
CA ARG A 32 -13.61 -12.59 -23.83
C ARG A 32 -14.62 -11.87 -22.93
N LEU A 33 -14.39 -11.99 -21.63
CA LEU A 33 -15.18 -11.28 -20.63
C LEU A 33 -14.94 -9.77 -20.72
N PRO A 34 -15.95 -8.95 -20.38
CA PRO A 34 -15.77 -7.51 -20.28
C PRO A 34 -14.69 -7.16 -19.26
N ALA A 35 -14.10 -5.97 -19.39
CA ALA A 35 -13.16 -5.46 -18.40
C ALA A 35 -13.78 -5.50 -16.99
N ARG A 36 -13.00 -5.95 -16.00
CA ARG A 36 -13.47 -5.97 -14.60
C ARG A 36 -13.81 -4.56 -14.18
N GLN A 37 -14.97 -4.40 -13.56
CA GLN A 37 -15.32 -3.14 -12.92
C GLN A 37 -14.37 -2.88 -11.77
N THR A 38 -13.94 -1.62 -11.61
CA THR A 38 -13.14 -1.23 -10.45
C THR A 38 -13.98 -1.41 -9.19
N GLU A 39 -13.39 -2.01 -8.16
CA GLU A 39 -14.05 -2.15 -6.87
C GLU A 39 -14.34 -0.79 -6.25
N ARG A 40 -15.44 -0.69 -5.49
CA ARG A 40 -15.72 0.50 -4.69
C ARG A 40 -14.99 0.40 -3.34
N ILE A 41 -13.75 0.88 -3.31
CA ILE A 41 -12.94 0.93 -2.07
C ILE A 41 -13.41 2.12 -1.22
N ASN A 42 -14.37 1.90 -0.32
CA ASN A 42 -14.70 2.86 0.73
C ASN A 42 -13.91 2.46 2.00
N LEU A 43 -12.83 3.17 2.33
CA LEU A 43 -12.15 2.99 3.61
C LEU A 43 -13.06 3.53 4.73
N ARG A 44 -13.42 2.68 5.71
CA ARG A 44 -14.17 3.14 6.90
C ARG A 44 -13.39 4.17 7.71
N PHE A 45 -12.07 4.03 7.73
CA PHE A 45 -11.15 4.88 8.46
C PHE A 45 -10.01 5.28 7.52
N PRO A 46 -10.12 6.41 6.81
CA PRO A 46 -8.99 6.92 6.04
C PRO A 46 -7.83 7.24 6.99
N ARG A 47 -6.61 7.14 6.48
CA ARG A 47 -5.43 7.60 7.22
C ARG A 47 -5.63 9.08 7.60
N PRO A 48 -5.48 9.47 8.87
CA PRO A 48 -5.46 10.88 9.23
C PRO A 48 -4.36 11.64 8.48
N ASP A 49 -4.64 12.87 8.05
CA ASP A 49 -3.64 13.75 7.42
C ASP A 49 -2.54 14.20 8.41
N VAL A 50 -2.78 14.00 9.71
CA VAL A 50 -1.83 14.29 10.78
C VAL A 50 -0.98 13.07 11.11
N SER A 51 0.25 13.33 11.55
CA SER A 51 1.13 12.28 12.05
C SER A 51 0.51 11.62 13.28
N VAL A 52 0.47 10.29 13.27
CA VAL A 52 0.11 9.45 14.43
C VAL A 52 1.33 9.04 15.25
N ALA A 53 2.52 9.56 14.89
CA ALA A 53 3.73 9.28 15.66
C ALA A 53 3.62 9.90 17.05
N ALA A 54 3.89 9.10 18.09
CA ALA A 54 4.10 9.62 19.43
C ALA A 54 5.36 10.51 19.42
N ILE A 55 5.21 11.78 19.83
CA ILE A 55 6.32 12.73 19.94
C ILE A 55 7.02 12.57 21.31
N GLN A 56 6.31 12.01 22.29
CA GLN A 56 6.79 11.82 23.66
C GLN A 56 7.23 10.37 23.85
N ASN A 57 8.52 10.18 24.13
CA ASN A 57 9.12 8.89 24.49
C ASN A 57 9.13 8.64 26.00
N ASN A 58 8.46 9.50 26.78
CA ASN A 58 8.49 9.45 28.24
C ASN A 58 7.11 9.30 28.86
N LEU A 59 7.06 8.49 29.93
CA LEU A 59 5.93 8.45 30.85
C LEU A 59 6.27 9.34 32.05
N VAL A 60 5.39 10.30 32.37
CA VAL A 60 5.45 11.08 33.59
C VAL A 60 4.50 10.44 34.60
N LEU A 61 5.04 9.92 35.68
CA LEU A 61 4.24 9.46 36.82
C LEU A 61 3.88 10.65 37.72
N ASN A 62 2.75 10.47 38.41
CA ASN A 62 1.95 11.41 39.18
C ASN A 62 2.68 12.49 40.00
N ASP A 63 1.94 13.59 40.20
CA ASP A 63 2.22 14.96 40.72
C ASP A 63 3.10 15.15 41.97
N GLN A 64 3.67 14.09 42.53
CA GLN A 64 4.51 14.19 43.74
C GLN A 64 6.01 14.20 43.42
N GLN A 65 6.44 13.55 42.32
CA GLN A 65 7.83 13.58 41.84
C GLN A 65 7.86 13.37 40.31
N THR A 66 8.50 14.28 39.58
CA THR A 66 8.68 14.16 38.12
C THR A 66 9.71 13.08 37.80
N ILE A 67 9.30 11.81 37.83
CA ILE A 67 10.13 10.71 37.36
C ILE A 67 9.92 10.60 35.85
N ILE A 68 10.97 10.91 35.09
CA ILE A 68 10.98 10.76 33.63
C ILE A 68 11.45 9.33 33.33
N LEU A 69 10.53 8.42 32.98
CA LEU A 69 10.89 7.12 32.42
C LEU A 69 11.14 7.31 30.92
N SER A 70 12.41 7.34 30.51
CA SER A 70 12.79 7.38 29.09
C SER A 70 12.97 5.96 28.55
N THR A 71 12.42 5.68 27.37
CA THR A 71 12.71 4.44 26.62
C THR A 71 13.92 4.57 25.70
N GLU A 72 14.67 5.69 25.75
CA GLU A 72 15.94 5.84 25.03
C GLU A 72 16.88 4.70 25.41
N GLY A 73 17.20 3.85 24.43
CA GLY A 73 17.99 2.63 24.63
C GLY A 73 17.19 1.34 24.84
N ASN A 74 15.88 1.33 24.61
CA ASN A 74 15.09 0.09 24.63
C ASN A 74 15.62 -0.92 23.60
N THR A 75 16.17 -2.05 24.08
CA THR A 75 16.66 -3.16 23.25
C THR A 75 15.66 -4.31 23.13
N ASN A 76 14.42 -4.14 23.62
CA ASN A 76 13.42 -5.18 23.57
C ASN A 76 13.15 -5.56 22.11
N LEU A 77 13.07 -6.87 21.87
CA LEU A 77 12.64 -7.40 20.59
C LEU A 77 11.17 -7.03 20.40
N ILE A 78 10.82 -6.57 19.20
CA ILE A 78 9.42 -6.22 18.90
C ILE A 78 8.61 -7.52 18.90
N GLU A 79 7.80 -7.71 19.92
CA GLU A 79 6.87 -8.83 20.02
C GLU A 79 5.52 -8.45 19.38
N ASN A 80 4.85 -9.43 18.77
CA ASN A 80 3.49 -9.27 18.22
C ASN A 80 2.44 -9.66 19.26
N ASP A 81 2.58 -9.14 20.46
CA ASP A 81 1.69 -9.40 21.60
C ASP A 81 0.71 -8.23 21.84
N GLY A 82 0.84 -7.15 21.07
CA GLY A 82 0.01 -5.95 21.21
C GLY A 82 0.59 -4.89 22.15
N ASN A 83 1.91 -4.90 22.41
CA ASN A 83 2.57 -3.96 23.32
C ASN A 83 1.97 -4.05 24.73
N LEU A 84 1.79 -5.30 25.20
CA LEU A 84 1.31 -5.59 26.56
C LEU A 84 2.42 -5.38 27.61
N ASP A 85 3.67 -5.27 27.16
CA ASP A 85 4.82 -5.03 28.02
C ASP A 85 4.79 -3.62 28.64
N GLY A 86 4.73 -3.58 29.97
CA GLY A 86 4.87 -2.35 30.74
C GLY A 86 6.32 -1.86 30.75
N ILE A 87 6.51 -0.53 30.77
CA ILE A 87 7.84 0.05 30.95
C ILE A 87 8.27 -0.17 32.41
N ALA A 88 9.19 -1.10 32.64
CA ALA A 88 9.80 -1.36 33.94
C ALA A 88 11.18 -0.70 34.03
N ILE A 89 11.53 -0.25 35.24
CA ILE A 89 12.91 0.15 35.56
C ILE A 89 13.79 -1.09 35.56
N SER A 90 14.77 -1.13 34.66
CA SER A 90 15.85 -2.13 34.75
C SER A 90 16.69 -1.81 35.99
N PRO A 91 17.00 -2.80 36.86
CA PRO A 91 17.93 -2.61 37.97
C PRO A 91 19.34 -2.29 37.48
#